data_AF-A0A970FVZ1-F1
#
_entry.id   AF-A0A970FVZ1-F1
#
_cell.length_a   1.000
_cell.length_b   1.000
_cell.length_c   1.000
_cell.angle_alpha   90.00
_cell.angle_beta   90.00
_cell.angle_gamma   90.00
#
_symmetry.space_group_name_H-M   'P 1'
#
loop_
_entity.id
_entity.type
_entity.pdbx_description
1 polymer ?
#
loop_
_entity_poly.entity_id
_entity_poly.type
_entity_poly.pdbx_seq_one_letter_code
_entity_poly.pdbx_strand_id
1 'polypeptide(L)'
;MLRINAVIYVFLTMNVSIFFMLRIGGETRSSLVIDSGFIWFFVIPLAVVLSQFARPPMVLFYLVLQSTEVLKFLLGLWYFRRGRWIRNLT
;
A
#
# COMPACT_ATOMS: atom_id res chain seq x y z
N MET A 1 9.83 -16.88 -9.71
CA MET A 1 9.79 -15.72 -8.78
C MET A 1 10.11 -14.39 -9.46
N LEU A 2 11.21 -14.26 -10.22
CA LEU A 2 11.60 -13.00 -10.91
C LEU A 2 10.50 -12.36 -11.77
N ARG A 3 9.76 -13.16 -12.56
CA ARG A 3 8.66 -12.67 -13.40
C ARG A 3 7.49 -12.05 -12.63
N ILE A 4 7.13 -12.66 -11.50
CA ILE A 4 6.05 -12.17 -10.64
C ILE A 4 6.50 -10.84 -10.02
N ASN A 5 7.72 -10.82 -9.47
CA ASN A 5 8.25 -9.61 -8.84
C ASN A 5 8.37 -8.43 -9.83
N ALA A 6 8.76 -8.68 -11.09
CA ALA A 6 8.84 -7.65 -12.12
C ALA A 6 7.51 -6.93 -12.39
N VAL A 7 6.40 -7.68 -12.46
CA VAL A 7 5.06 -7.09 -12.66
C VAL A 7 4.68 -6.24 -11.45
N ILE A 8 5.06 -6.67 -10.25
CA ILE A 8 4.69 -5.94 -9.03
C ILE A 8 5.54 -4.71 -8.78
N TYR A 9 6.80 -4.71 -9.22
CA TYR A 9 7.64 -3.52 -9.13
C TYR A 9 7.00 -2.29 -9.80
N VAL A 10 6.18 -2.49 -10.85
CA VAL A 10 5.37 -1.43 -11.46
C VAL A 10 4.33 -0.86 -10.49
N PHE A 11 3.59 -1.71 -9.78
CA PHE A 11 2.62 -1.27 -8.78
C PHE A 11 3.29 -0.62 -7.56
N LEU A 12 4.44 -1.12 -7.13
CA LEU A 12 5.23 -0.55 -6.04
C LEU A 12 5.69 0.88 -6.40
N THR A 13 6.25 1.06 -7.60
CA THR A 13 6.73 2.38 -8.05
C THR A 13 5.60 3.39 -8.25
N MET A 14 4.42 2.94 -8.68
CA MET A 14 3.22 3.78 -8.74
C MET A 14 2.75 4.23 -7.34
N ASN A 15 2.69 3.31 -6.37
CA ASN A 15 2.38 3.63 -4.97
C ASN A 15 3.33 4.69 -4.40
N VAL A 16 4.63 4.50 -4.59
CA VAL A 16 5.69 5.41 -4.13
C VAL A 16 5.53 6.80 -4.76
N SER A 17 5.22 6.87 -6.06
CA SER A 17 4.99 8.13 -6.77
C SER A 17 3.80 8.92 -6.21
N ILE A 18 2.68 8.26 -5.95
CA ILE A 18 1.48 8.89 -5.34
C ILE A 18 1.81 9.41 -3.95
N PHE A 19 2.54 8.62 -3.14
CA PHE A 19 2.95 9.04 -1.80
C PHE A 19 3.87 10.26 -1.82
N PHE A 20 4.82 10.31 -2.76
CA PHE A 20 5.66 11.50 -2.92
C PHE A 20 4.85 12.72 -3.35
N MET A 21 3.89 12.58 -4.27
CA MET A 21 2.98 13.68 -4.65
C MET A 21 2.16 14.19 -3.45
N LEU A 22 1.61 13.27 -2.64
CA LEU A 22 0.86 13.63 -1.43
C LEU A 22 1.73 14.34 -0.39
N ARG A 23 3.00 13.94 -0.24
CA ARG A 23 3.96 14.60 0.66
C ARG A 23 4.31 16.02 0.21
N ILE A 24 4.40 16.27 -1.11
CA ILE A 24 4.77 17.58 -1.66
C ILE A 24 3.71 18.65 -1.39
N GLY A 25 2.41 18.34 -1.40
CA GLY A 25 1.38 19.36 -1.12
C GLY A 25 1.00 19.53 0.35
N GLY A 26 1.90 19.24 1.29
CA GLY A 26 1.83 19.77 2.66
C GLY A 26 1.06 18.94 3.70
N GLU A 27 0.30 17.91 3.30
CA GLU A 27 -0.44 17.02 4.22
C GLU A 27 0.31 15.70 4.49
N THR A 28 1.53 15.81 5.05
CA THR A 28 2.39 14.65 5.37
C THR A 28 1.82 13.77 6.50
N ARG A 29 1.17 14.36 7.50
CA ARG A 29 0.61 13.62 8.65
C ARG A 29 -0.50 12.65 8.24
N SER A 30 -1.45 13.09 7.42
CA SER A 30 -2.55 12.24 6.96
C SER A 30 -2.05 11.07 6.12
N SER A 31 -1.04 11.30 5.28
CA SER A 31 -0.40 10.26 4.48
C SER A 31 0.30 9.21 5.36
N LEU A 32 1.01 9.63 6.42
CA LEU A 32 1.70 8.73 7.34
C LEU A 32 0.75 7.83 8.14
N VAL A 33 -0.40 8.37 8.57
CA VAL A 33 -1.41 7.61 9.32
C VAL A 33 -2.03 6.53 8.43
N ILE A 34 -2.32 6.87 7.18
CA ILE A 34 -2.88 5.90 6.21
C ILE A 34 -1.85 4.81 5.91
N ASP A 35 -0.58 5.16 5.73
CA ASP A 35 0.49 4.20 5.44
C ASP A 35 0.73 3.24 6.60
N SER A 36 0.89 3.79 7.81
CA SER A 36 1.17 3.01 9.02
C SER A 36 -0.04 2.18 9.46
N GLY A 37 -1.24 2.77 9.39
CA GLY A 37 -2.49 2.08 9.70
C GLY A 37 -2.73 0.92 8.74
N PHE A 38 -2.47 1.09 7.44
CA PHE A 38 -2.68 0.02 6.48
C PHE A 38 -1.77 -1.19 6.74
N ILE A 39 -0.50 -0.95 7.06
CA ILE A 39 0.45 -2.03 7.39
C ILE A 39 0.00 -2.76 8.66
N TRP A 40 -0.36 -2.02 9.70
CA TRP A 40 -0.75 -2.59 10.99
C TRP A 40 -2.10 -3.32 10.97
N PHE A 41 -3.09 -2.81 10.25
CA PHE A 41 -4.44 -3.39 10.24
C PHE A 41 -4.67 -4.42 9.13
N PHE A 42 -3.93 -4.34 8.02
CA PHE A 42 -4.13 -5.25 6.89
C PHE A 42 -2.93 -6.16 6.66
N VAL A 43 -1.73 -5.61 6.46
CA VAL A 43 -0.57 -6.42 6.03
C VAL A 43 -0.11 -7.39 7.12
N ILE A 44 0.09 -6.91 8.34
CA ILE A 44 0.59 -7.74 9.46
C ILE A 44 -0.44 -8.81 9.86
N PRO A 45 -1.74 -8.50 10.09
CA PRO A 45 -2.71 -9.51 10.49
C PRO A 45 -2.90 -10.57 9.41
N LEU A 46 -2.93 -10.18 8.14
CA LEU A 46 -3.03 -11.11 7.02
C LEU A 46 -1.82 -12.04 6.97
N ALA A 47 -0.60 -11.52 7.13
CA ALA A 47 0.64 -12.31 7.17
C ALA A 47 0.64 -13.32 8.34
N VAL A 48 0.23 -12.89 9.53
CA VAL A 48 0.15 -13.74 10.72
C VAL A 48 -0.87 -14.87 10.50
N VAL A 49 -2.09 -14.54 10.04
CA VAL A 49 -3.13 -15.54 9.75
C VAL A 49 -2.65 -16.53 8.69
N LEU A 50 -2.06 -16.07 7.59
CA LEU A 50 -1.54 -16.96 6.54
C LEU A 50 -0.42 -17.87 7.03
N SER A 51 0.50 -17.33 7.86
CA SER A 51 1.62 -18.10 8.39
C SER A 51 1.19 -19.16 9.42
N GLN A 52 0.22 -18.85 10.27
CA GLN A 52 -0.26 -19.77 11.32
C GLN A 52 -1.22 -20.83 10.78
N PHE A 53 -2.16 -20.46 9.91
CA PHE A 53 -3.22 -21.38 9.51
C PHE A 53 -2.87 -22.27 8.33
N ALA A 54 -2.18 -21.73 7.32
CA ALA A 54 -2.13 -22.41 6.03
C ALA A 54 -0.78 -23.07 5.70
N ARG A 55 0.33 -22.70 6.38
CA ARG A 55 1.72 -23.02 5.95
C ARG A 55 1.83 -23.14 4.42
N PRO A 56 1.31 -22.16 3.66
CA PRO A 56 1.08 -22.37 2.23
C PRO A 56 2.43 -22.42 1.51
N PRO A 57 2.51 -23.06 0.34
CA PRO A 57 3.70 -23.01 -0.49
C PRO A 57 4.09 -21.54 -0.73
N MET A 58 5.40 -21.25 -0.64
CA MET A 58 5.98 -19.90 -0.59
C MET A 58 5.47 -18.96 -1.70
N VAL A 59 5.11 -19.51 -2.86
CA VAL A 59 4.53 -18.77 -3.99
C VAL A 59 3.16 -18.17 -3.67
N LEU A 60 2.29 -18.93 -2.99
CA LEU A 60 0.94 -18.47 -2.65
C LEU A 60 0.97 -17.40 -1.57
N PHE A 61 1.82 -17.58 -0.56
CA PHE A 61 2.07 -16.58 0.48
C PHE A 61 2.51 -15.24 -0.15
N TYR A 62 3.45 -15.32 -1.10
CA TYR A 62 3.95 -14.16 -1.81
C TYR A 62 2.85 -13.47 -2.62
N LEU A 63 2.06 -14.20 -3.41
CA LEU A 63 0.97 -13.62 -4.21
C LEU A 63 -0.08 -12.90 -3.36
N VAL A 64 -0.45 -13.47 -2.21
CA VAL A 64 -1.47 -12.87 -1.34
C VAL A 64 -0.94 -11.58 -0.71
N LEU A 65 0.26 -11.60 -0.14
CA LEU A 65 0.89 -10.38 0.38
C LEU A 65 1.02 -9.31 -0.70
N GLN A 66 1.30 -9.72 -1.92
CA GLN A 66 1.50 -8.80 -3.01
C GLN A 66 0.19 -8.19 -3.54
N SER A 67 -0.93 -8.89 -3.41
CA SER A 67 -2.26 -8.32 -3.67
C SER A 67 -2.59 -7.17 -2.69
N THR A 68 -2.07 -7.20 -1.47
CA THR A 68 -2.24 -6.13 -0.48
C THR A 68 -1.63 -4.79 -0.92
N GLU A 69 -0.54 -4.81 -1.70
CA GLU A 69 0.06 -3.60 -2.27
C GLU A 69 -0.84 -2.94 -3.33
N VAL A 70 -1.64 -3.74 -4.05
CA VAL A 70 -2.64 -3.23 -5.01
C VAL A 70 -3.81 -2.58 -4.26
N LEU A 71 -4.23 -3.16 -3.13
CA LEU A 71 -5.25 -2.54 -2.27
C LEU A 71 -4.77 -1.20 -1.70
N LYS A 72 -3.51 -1.13 -1.27
CA LYS A 72 -2.88 0.12 -0.82
C LYS A 72 -2.91 1.20 -1.91
N PHE A 73 -2.61 0.82 -3.15
CA PHE A 73 -2.67 1.71 -4.30
C PHE A 73 -4.07 2.28 -4.54
N LEU A 74 -5.10 1.42 -4.47
CA LEU A 74 -6.48 1.85 -4.63
C LEU A 74 -6.92 2.81 -3.52
N LEU A 75 -6.52 2.57 -2.27
CA LEU A 75 -6.77 3.49 -1.16
C LEU A 75 -6.04 4.82 -1.34
N GLY A 76 -4.78 4.79 -1.79
CA GLY A 76 -4.00 5.99 -2.12
C GLY A 76 -4.67 6.82 -3.21
N LEU A 77 -5.14 6.18 -4.28
CA LEU A 77 -5.90 6.83 -5.36
C LEU A 77 -7.23 7.40 -4.89
N TRP A 78 -7.96 6.67 -4.04
CA TRP A 78 -9.22 7.15 -3.49
C TRP A 78 -9.01 8.37 -2.59
N TYR A 79 -7.96 8.35 -1.77
CA TYR A 79 -7.57 9.49 -0.94
C TYR A 79 -7.15 10.69 -1.80
N PHE A 80 -6.35 10.45 -2.85
CA PHE A 80 -5.94 11.47 -3.81
C PHE A 80 -7.14 12.14 -4.50
N ARG A 81 -8.13 11.34 -4.94
CA ARG A 81 -9.38 11.86 -5.55
C ARG A 81 -10.24 12.68 -4.60
N ARG A 82 -10.11 12.51 -3.29
CA ARG A 82 -10.88 13.26 -2.30
C ARG A 82 -10.45 14.71 -2.16
N GLY A 83 -9.35 15.14 -2.79
CA GLY A 83 -8.96 16.55 -2.90
C GLY A 83 -8.58 17.24 -1.59
N ARG A 84 -8.70 16.56 -0.44
CA ARG A 84 -8.35 17.09 0.89
C ARG A 84 -6.85 17.33 1.09
N TRP A 85 -6.04 16.90 0.13
CA TRP A 85 -4.60 17.16 0.06
C TRP A 85 -4.28 18.64 -0.17
N ILE A 86 -5.12 19.38 -0.90
CA ILE A 86 -4.94 20.83 -1.07
C ILE A 86 -5.59 21.52 0.11
N ARG A 87 -4.80 21.79 1.16
CA ARG A 87 -5.17 22.82 2.14
C ARG A 87 -4.81 24.18 1.54
N ASN A 88 -5.83 24.99 1.26
CA ASN A 88 -5.63 26.41 0.95
C ASN A 88 -5.01 27.08 2.18
N LEU A 89 -3.73 27.43 2.08
CA LEU A 89 -3.01 28.27 3.03
C LEU A 89 -3.35 29.73 2.70
N THR A 90 -4.59 30.16 2.98
CA THR A 90 -4.93 31.59 3.06
C THR A 90 -4.75 32.07 4.48
#